data_AF-A0A0B1TXX1-F1
#
_entry.id   AF-A0A0B1TXX1-F1
#
_cell.length_a   1.000
_cell.length_b   1.000
_cell.length_c   1.000
_cell.angle_alpha   90.00
_cell.angle_beta   90.00
_cell.angle_gamma   90.00
#
_symmetry.space_group_name_H-M   'P 1'
#
loop_
_entity.id
_entity.type
_entity.pdbx_description
1 polymer ?
#
loop_
_entity_poly.entity_id
_entity_poly.type
_entity_poly.pdbx_seq_one_letter_code
_entity_poly.pdbx_strand_id
1 'polypeptide(L)' 'MQRRYCRCGKPILVDYRPCGPTWRAVFFRARLLFKARVQCCPCCGEALNIDSLF' A
#
# COMPACT_ATOMS: atom_id res chain seq x y z
N MET A 1 -9.18 2.95 -4.72
CA MET A 1 -8.49 2.85 -3.42
C MET A 1 -9.13 1.81 -2.53
N GLN A 2 -8.38 0.76 -2.20
CA GLN A 2 -8.75 -0.31 -1.28
C GLN A 2 -7.88 -0.19 -0.02
N ARG A 3 -8.46 -0.35 1.18
CA ARG A 3 -7.69 -0.41 2.43
C ARG A 3 -7.33 -1.86 2.72
N ARG A 4 -6.06 -2.13 2.93
CA ARG A 4 -5.51 -3.43 3.36
C ARG A 4 -4.67 -3.29 4.62
N TYR A 5 -4.31 -4.41 5.21
CA TYR A 5 -3.51 -4.44 6.42
C TYR A 5 -2.18 -5.14 6.17
N CYS A 6 -1.11 -4.53 6.65
CA CYS A 6 0.17 -5.21 6.77
C CYS A 6 0.08 -6.26 7.89
N ARG A 7 0.91 -7.31 7.86
CA ARG A 7 0.97 -8.34 8.92
C ARG A 7 1.19 -7.78 10.32
N CYS A 8 1.84 -6.62 10.43
CA CYS A 8 2.02 -5.91 11.70
C CYS A 8 0.77 -5.14 12.17
N GLY A 9 -0.38 -5.30 11.50
CA GLY A 9 -1.65 -4.64 11.83
C GLY A 9 -1.78 -3.20 11.31
N LYS A 10 -0.78 -2.67 10.61
CA LYS A 10 -0.80 -1.30 10.10
C LYS A 10 -1.74 -1.17 8.89
N PRO A 11 -2.64 -0.17 8.85
CA PRO A 11 -3.47 0.07 7.67
C PRO A 11 -2.64 0.68 6.53
N ILE A 12 -2.78 0.10 5.35
CA ILE A 12 -2.14 0.51 4.09
C ILE A 12 -3.24 0.76 3.06
N LEU A 13 -3.14 1.88 2.35
CA LEU A 13 -4.04 2.19 1.25
C LEU A 13 -3.41 1.68 -0.04
N VAL A 14 -4.13 0.86 -0.78
CA VAL A 14 -3.75 0.34 -2.09
C VAL A 14 -4.57 1.06 -3.15
N ASP A 15 -3.91 1.56 -4.18
CA ASP A 15 -4.55 2.15 -5.33
C ASP A 15 -4.03 1.50 -6.60
N TYR A 16 -4.93 1.10 -7.50
CA TYR A 16 -4.55 0.48 -8.76
C TYR A 16 -4.54 1.56 -9.83
N ARG A 17 -3.36 1.87 -10.35
CA ARG A 17 -3.21 2.85 -11.43
C ARG A 17 -2.96 2.13 -12.76
N PRO A 18 -3.61 2.57 -13.85
CA PRO A 18 -3.29 2.06 -15.17
C PRO A 18 -1.84 2.45 -15.53
N CYS A 19 -1.08 1.47 -16.00
CA CYS A 19 0.30 1.61 -16.45
C CYS A 19 0.41 0.91 -17.80
N GLY A 20 -0.04 1.60 -18.86
CA GLY A 20 -0.16 1.04 -20.20
C GLY A 20 -1.22 -0.08 -20.24
N PRO A 21 -0.90 -1.27 -20.80
CA PRO A 21 -1.82 -2.41 -20.82
C PRO A 21 -1.94 -3.14 -19.48
N THR A 22 -1.18 -2.72 -18.45
CA THR A 22 -1.13 -3.36 -17.14
C THR A 22 -1.66 -2.46 -16.03
N TRP A 23 -2.02 -3.05 -14.90
CA TRP A 23 -2.40 -2.34 -13.68
C TRP A 23 -1.28 -2.42 -12.66
N ARG A 24 -0.89 -1.28 -12.10
CA ARG A 24 0.13 -1.21 -11.07
C ARG A 24 -0.50 -0.86 -9.74
N ALA A 25 -0.25 -1.70 -8.74
CA ALA A 25 -0.61 -1.38 -7.37
C ALA A 25 0.37 -0.34 -6.80
N VAL A 26 -0.20 0.72 -6.26
CA VAL A 26 0.51 1.82 -5.61
C VAL A 26 0.05 1.88 -4.16
N PHE A 27 1.00 1.81 -3.24
CA PHE A 27 0.70 1.81 -1.82
C PHE A 27 0.90 3.19 -1.22
N PHE A 28 0.00 3.56 -0.32
CA PHE A 28 -0.01 4.82 0.40
C PHE A 28 -0.18 4.57 1.90
N ARG A 29 0.42 5.45 2.70
CA ARG A 29 0.22 5.45 4.14
C ARG A 29 -1.19 5.95 4.45
N ALA A 30 -1.95 5.21 5.27
CA ALA A 30 -3.28 5.61 5.72
C ALA A 30 -3.21 6.68 6.83
N ARG A 31 -2.58 7.84 6.56
CA ARG A 31 -2.60 9.00 7.46
C ARG A 31 -3.54 10.07 6.89
N LEU A 32 -4.33 10.70 7.77
CA LEU A 32 -5.39 11.65 7.40
C LEU A 32 -4.92 12.84 6.55
N LEU A 33 -3.69 13.32 6.76
CA LEU A 33 -3.27 14.62 6.21
C LEU A 33 -2.36 14.55 4.99
N PHE A 34 -1.65 13.43 4.76
CA PHE A 34 -0.69 13.34 3.64
C PHE A 34 -0.66 11.92 3.05
N LYS A 35 -0.99 11.84 1.74
CA LYS A 35 -0.84 10.62 0.93
C LYS A 35 0.62 10.43 0.55
N ALA A 36 1.44 9.96 1.48
CA ALA A 36 2.80 9.55 1.17
C ALA A 36 2.78 8.16 0.50
N ARG A 37 3.31 8.08 -0.73
CA ARG A 37 3.56 6.79 -1.39
C ARG A 37 4.60 6.02 -0.59
N VAL A 38 4.32 4.77 -0.31
CA VAL A 38 5.22 3.87 0.41
C VAL A 38 5.46 2.62 -0.42
N GLN A 39 6.67 2.10 -0.37
CA GLN A 39 6.99 0.77 -0.94
C GLN A 39 7.17 -0.28 0.17
N CYS A 40 7.54 0.16 1.37
CA CYS A 40 7.67 -0.69 2.53
C CYS A 40 6.74 -0.23 3.66
N CYS A 41 6.36 -1.17 4.52
CA CYS A 41 5.59 -0.86 5.71
C CYS A 41 6.44 0.03 6.64
N PRO A 42 5.94 1.19 7.07
CA PRO A 42 6.68 2.09 7.96
C PRO A 42 6.78 1.59 9.41
N CYS A 43 6.28 0.39 9.70
CA CYS A 43 6.29 -0.21 11.03
C CYS A 43 7.27 -1.38 11.14
N CYS A 44 7.20 -2.31 10.19
CA CYS A 44 8.07 -3.50 10.18
C CYS A 44 9.16 -3.44 9.11
N GLY A 45 9.16 -2.46 8.20
CA GLY A 45 10.12 -2.39 7.10
C GLY A 45 9.83 -3.38 5.95
N GLU A 46 8.84 -4.26 6.11
CA GLU A 46 8.48 -5.26 5.11
C GLU A 46 8.06 -4.64 3.78
N ALA A 47 8.50 -5.21 2.66
CA ALA A 47 8.06 -4.79 1.33
C ALA A 47 6.54 -4.97 1.18
N LEU A 48 5.85 -3.92 0.76
CA LEU A 48 4.41 -3.95 0.49
C LEU A 48 4.20 -4.62 -0.85
N ASN A 49 3.77 -5.88 -0.81
CA ASN A 49 3.29 -6.60 -1.98
C ASN A 49 1.80 -6.93 -1.82
N ILE A 50 1.06 -6.92 -2.92
CA ILE A 50 -0.37 -7.19 -2.92
C ILE A 50 -0.70 -8.59 -2.43
N ASP A 51 0.17 -9.55 -2.73
CA ASP A 51 0.03 -10.93 -2.27
C ASP A 51 0.35 -11.09 -0.77
N SER A 52 1.04 -10.11 -0.18
CA SER A 52 1.46 -10.14 1.22
C SER A 52 0.56 -9.32 2.15
N LEU A 53 -0.40 -8.58 1.58
CA LEU A 53 -1.34 -7.72 2.28
C LEU A 53 -2.68 -8.43 2.49
N PHE A 54 -3.14 -8.48 3.74
CA PHE A 54 -4.42 -9.05 4.16
C PHE A 54 -5.57 -8.05 3.98
#